data_AF-A0A1B2ESG7-F1
#
_entry.id   AF-A0A1B2ESG7-F1
#
_cell.length_a   1.000
_cell.length_b   1.000
_cell.length_c   1.000
_cell.angle_alpha   90.00
_cell.angle_beta   90.00
_cell.angle_gamma   90.00
#
_symmetry.space_group_name_H-M   'P 1'
#
loop_
_entity.id
_entity.type
_entity.pdbx_description
1 polymer ?
#
loop_
_entity_poly.entity_id
_entity_poly.type
_entity_poly.pdbx_seq_one_letter_code
_entity_poly.pdbx_strand_id
1 'polypeptide(L)'
;MLIHPGKRAPLANGWQEEDWDEAREAYLLDHAPGLKEHSAAQQRAFRQIGEDAQSRHPDPTPDDIAAALAAEAALPYRKRTEAQLRRDFEPLATHLPQDIKSKRKRFIQRGQRAWDRANPRPLTDDMQRALTAEFVTTYAKAARS
;
A
#
# COMPACT_ATOMS: atom_id res chain seq x y z
N MET A 1 -19.53 59.14 -4.34
CA MET A 1 -19.08 58.48 -3.08
C MET A 1 -20.13 57.43 -2.76
N LEU A 2 -19.88 56.15 -2.49
CA LEU A 2 -18.67 55.38 -2.21
C LEU A 2 -19.03 53.92 -2.49
N ILE A 3 -18.12 53.20 -3.12
CA ILE A 3 -18.16 51.75 -3.40
C ILE A 3 -17.95 50.99 -2.08
N HIS A 4 -18.81 50.04 -1.71
CA HIS A 4 -18.47 48.94 -0.78
C HIS A 4 -18.99 47.60 -1.32
N PRO A 5 -18.11 46.74 -1.88
CA PRO A 5 -18.38 45.36 -2.23
C PRO A 5 -17.96 44.49 -1.05
N GLY A 6 -18.92 44.00 -0.27
CA GLY A 6 -18.64 43.29 0.97
C GLY A 6 -19.27 41.91 1.00
N LYS A 7 -18.42 40.90 0.88
CA LYS A 7 -18.64 39.48 1.20
C LYS A 7 -19.22 38.62 0.06
N ARG A 8 -18.34 38.27 -0.89
CA ARG A 8 -18.39 36.92 -1.48
C ARG A 8 -18.23 35.93 -0.33
N ALA A 9 -19.24 35.09 -0.12
CA ALA A 9 -19.12 33.90 0.69
C ALA A 9 -17.90 33.09 0.20
N PRO A 10 -17.11 32.47 1.08
CA PRO A 10 -16.10 31.52 0.63
C PRO A 10 -16.87 30.36 -0.01
N LEU A 11 -16.71 30.21 -1.33
CA LEU A 11 -17.10 28.97 -2.01
C LEU A 11 -16.38 27.84 -1.29
N ALA A 12 -17.12 26.77 -1.01
CA ALA A 12 -16.66 25.62 -0.26
C ALA A 12 -15.44 24.98 -0.95
N ASN A 13 -14.24 25.33 -0.49
CA ASN A 13 -12.95 24.91 -1.02
C ASN A 13 -12.61 23.41 -0.81
N GLY A 14 -13.59 22.55 -0.53
CA GLY A 14 -13.37 21.11 -0.33
C GLY A 14 -13.80 20.24 -1.51
N TRP A 15 -14.80 20.68 -2.27
CA TRP A 15 -15.43 19.85 -3.33
C TRP A 15 -14.76 19.99 -4.70
N GLN A 16 -13.99 21.06 -4.93
CA GLN A 16 -13.33 21.27 -6.22
C GLN A 16 -12.00 20.49 -6.38
N GLU A 17 -11.31 20.13 -5.29
CA GLU A 17 -10.04 19.40 -5.39
C GLU A 17 -10.24 17.91 -5.72
N GLU A 18 -11.22 17.25 -5.09
CA GLU A 18 -11.56 15.85 -5.39
C GLU A 18 -12.04 15.68 -6.84
N ASP A 19 -12.93 16.57 -7.32
CA ASP A 19 -13.39 16.58 -8.71
C ASP A 19 -12.24 16.82 -9.71
N TRP A 20 -11.23 17.62 -9.33
CA TRP A 20 -10.07 17.91 -10.16
C TRP A 20 -9.10 16.74 -10.26
N ASP A 21 -8.82 16.06 -9.14
CA ASP A 21 -7.94 14.89 -9.12
C ASP A 21 -8.57 13.71 -9.88
N GLU A 22 -9.88 13.49 -9.75
CA GLU A 22 -10.60 12.46 -10.50
C GLU A 22 -10.62 12.75 -12.01
N ALA A 23 -10.86 14.01 -12.40
CA ALA A 23 -10.80 14.43 -13.80
C ALA A 23 -9.38 14.30 -14.39
N ARG A 24 -8.34 14.60 -13.60
CA ARG A 24 -6.95 14.42 -14.02
C ARG A 24 -6.62 12.95 -14.21
N GLU A 25 -7.06 12.09 -13.30
CA GLU A 25 -6.85 10.64 -13.41
C GLU A 25 -7.55 10.06 -14.63
N ALA A 26 -8.80 10.43 -14.89
CA ALA A 26 -9.54 10.04 -16.09
C ALA A 26 -8.81 10.50 -17.37
N TYR A 27 -8.32 11.75 -17.41
CA TYR A 27 -7.56 12.26 -18.54
C TYR A 27 -6.28 11.44 -18.78
N LEU A 28 -5.54 11.09 -17.72
CA LEU A 28 -4.34 10.26 -17.84
C LEU A 28 -4.66 8.86 -18.36
N LEU A 29 -5.76 8.25 -17.90
CA LEU A 29 -6.19 6.92 -18.35
C LEU A 29 -6.59 6.91 -19.83
N ASP A 30 -7.26 7.96 -20.30
CA ASP A 30 -7.69 8.09 -21.70
C ASP A 30 -6.50 8.39 -22.65
N HIS A 31 -5.46 9.05 -22.15
CA HIS A 31 -4.32 9.50 -22.96
C HIS A 31 -3.04 8.67 -22.78
N ALA A 32 -3.03 7.65 -21.91
CA ALA A 32 -1.92 6.72 -21.72
C ALA A 32 -2.32 5.28 -22.11
N PRO A 33 -1.98 4.83 -23.33
CA PRO A 33 -2.30 3.48 -23.79
C PRO A 33 -1.73 2.41 -22.86
N GLY A 34 -2.54 1.42 -22.48
CA GLY A 34 -2.09 0.31 -21.63
C GLY A 34 -2.03 0.64 -20.13
N LEU A 35 -2.24 1.89 -19.71
CA LEU A 35 -2.19 2.27 -18.30
C LEU A 35 -3.30 1.60 -17.48
N LYS A 36 -4.50 1.52 -18.07
CA LYS A 36 -5.67 0.86 -17.47
C LYS A 36 -5.49 -0.66 -17.37
N GLU A 37 -4.98 -1.29 -18.42
CA GLU A 37 -4.70 -2.72 -18.45
C GLU A 37 -3.58 -3.08 -17.49
N HIS A 38 -2.54 -2.25 -17.43
CA HIS A 38 -1.43 -2.41 -16.49
C HIS A 38 -1.88 -2.27 -15.04
N SER A 39 -2.68 -1.25 -14.70
CA SER A 39 -3.19 -1.08 -13.33
C SER A 39 -4.10 -2.25 -12.92
N ALA A 40 -4.97 -2.71 -13.81
CA ALA A 40 -5.81 -3.89 -13.58
C ALA A 40 -4.96 -5.16 -13.40
N ALA A 41 -3.92 -5.36 -14.23
CA ALA A 41 -3.01 -6.49 -14.11
C ALA A 41 -2.21 -6.45 -12.81
N GLN A 42 -1.75 -5.26 -12.39
CA GLN A 42 -1.05 -5.05 -11.12
C GLN A 42 -1.94 -5.42 -9.94
N GLN A 43 -3.18 -4.92 -9.92
CA GLN A 43 -4.13 -5.20 -8.84
C GLN A 43 -4.40 -6.70 -8.71
N ARG A 44 -4.60 -7.39 -9.84
CA ARG A 44 -4.80 -8.85 -9.87
C ARG A 44 -3.56 -9.58 -9.35
N ALA A 45 -2.37 -9.24 -9.85
CA ALA A 45 -1.13 -9.87 -9.44
C ALA A 45 -0.85 -9.65 -7.94
N PHE A 46 -1.07 -8.44 -7.43
CA PHE A 46 -0.80 -8.12 -6.03
C PHE A 46 -1.80 -8.80 -5.09
N ARG A 47 -3.06 -8.95 -5.52
CA ARG A 47 -4.05 -9.76 -4.80
C ARG A 47 -3.58 -11.21 -4.69
N GLN A 48 -3.19 -11.80 -5.82
CA GLN A 48 -2.72 -13.20 -5.85
C GLN A 48 -1.46 -13.42 -5.01
N ILE A 49 -0.50 -12.50 -5.06
CA ILE A 49 0.68 -12.53 -4.19
C ILE A 49 0.27 -12.49 -2.71
N GLY A 50 -0.74 -11.69 -2.36
CA GLY A 50 -1.29 -11.64 -1.01
C GLY A 50 -1.92 -12.96 -0.56
N GLU A 51 -2.73 -13.58 -1.42
CA GLU A 51 -3.34 -14.89 -1.19
C GLU A 51 -2.27 -15.98 -1.01
N ASP A 52 -1.25 -16.01 -1.87
CA ASP A 52 -0.12 -16.93 -1.77
C ASP A 52 0.67 -16.72 -0.48
N ALA A 53 0.87 -15.46 -0.08
CA ALA A 53 1.56 -15.13 1.16
C ALA A 53 0.77 -15.63 2.39
N GLN A 54 -0.56 -15.50 2.37
CA GLN A 54 -1.44 -16.03 3.41
C GLN A 54 -1.39 -17.56 3.46
N SER A 55 -1.44 -18.23 2.30
CA SER A 55 -1.39 -19.69 2.22
C SER A 55 -0.05 -20.26 2.72
N ARG A 56 1.07 -19.62 2.37
CA ARG A 56 2.42 -20.07 2.77
C ARG A 56 2.78 -19.74 4.21
N HIS A 57 2.25 -18.63 4.71
CA HIS A 57 2.50 -18.13 6.06
C HIS A 57 1.17 -17.82 6.73
N PRO A 58 0.35 -18.83 7.04
CA PRO A 58 -0.94 -18.63 7.68
C PRO A 58 -0.76 -18.10 9.10
N ASP A 59 -1.78 -17.40 9.60
CA ASP A 59 -1.78 -16.96 10.99
C ASP A 59 -1.75 -18.17 11.94
N PRO A 60 -0.99 -18.09 13.05
CA PRO A 60 -0.90 -19.20 13.98
C PRO A 60 -2.26 -19.49 14.61
N THR A 61 -2.57 -20.78 14.72
CA THR A 61 -3.80 -21.25 15.38
C THR A 61 -3.63 -21.23 16.91
N PRO A 62 -4.73 -21.32 17.67
CA PRO A 62 -4.65 -21.50 19.12
C PRO A 62 -3.83 -22.73 19.52
N ASP A 63 -3.88 -23.80 18.73
CA ASP A 63 -3.13 -25.03 18.98
C ASP A 63 -1.62 -24.83 18.76
N ASP A 64 -1.23 -24.06 17.74
CA ASP A 64 0.18 -23.70 17.51
C ASP A 64 0.74 -22.90 18.69
N ILE A 65 -0.08 -22.00 19.24
CA ILE A 65 0.25 -21.22 20.43
C ILE A 65 0.36 -22.13 21.66
N ALA A 66 -0.59 -23.03 21.86
CA ALA A 66 -0.58 -23.98 22.97
C ALA A 66 0.64 -24.93 22.91
N ALA A 67 0.99 -25.42 21.71
CA ALA A 67 2.16 -26.25 21.49
C ALA A 67 3.46 -25.50 21.78
N ALA A 68 3.56 -24.22 21.36
CA ALA A 68 4.70 -23.37 21.69
C ALA A 68 4.85 -23.17 23.20
N LEU A 69 3.75 -22.90 23.92
CA LEU A 69 3.75 -22.78 25.38
C LEU A 69 4.17 -24.07 26.08
N ALA A 70 3.67 -25.23 25.62
CA ALA A 70 4.03 -26.53 26.18
C ALA A 70 5.51 -26.86 25.95
N ALA A 71 6.04 -26.55 24.76
CA ALA A 71 7.46 -26.72 24.45
C ALA A 71 8.36 -25.87 25.35
N GLU A 72 7.95 -24.65 25.71
CA GLU A 72 8.66 -23.83 26.69
C GLU A 72 8.64 -24.43 28.10
N ALA A 73 7.48 -24.92 28.54
CA ALA A 73 7.31 -25.52 29.86
C ALA A 73 8.16 -26.79 30.05
N ALA A 74 8.46 -27.51 28.97
CA ALA A 74 9.26 -28.74 28.98
C ALA A 74 10.79 -28.52 29.08
N LEU A 75 11.29 -27.27 28.98
CA LEU A 75 12.73 -27.00 28.97
C LEU A 75 13.37 -27.14 30.38
N PRO A 76 14.45 -27.96 30.53
CA PRO A 76 15.08 -28.18 31.84
C PRO A 76 15.91 -26.97 32.32
N TYR A 77 15.80 -26.68 33.62
CA TYR A 77 16.44 -25.54 34.32
C TYR A 77 17.95 -25.38 34.08
N ARG A 78 18.69 -26.49 33.94
CA ARG A 78 20.17 -26.50 33.87
C ARG A 78 20.78 -26.47 32.46
N LYS A 79 19.97 -26.49 31.39
CA LYS A 79 20.48 -26.35 30.00
C LYS A 79 20.36 -24.91 29.46
N ARG A 80 20.15 -23.92 30.34
CA ARG A 80 20.03 -22.51 29.94
C ARG A 80 21.41 -21.84 29.89
N THR A 81 21.89 -21.50 28.69
CA THR A 81 23.03 -20.58 28.48
C THR A 81 22.72 -19.51 27.42
N GLU A 82 23.04 -18.27 27.80
CA GLU A 82 23.15 -16.94 27.15
C GLU A 82 22.25 -16.48 25.97
N ALA A 83 21.75 -17.33 25.07
CA ALA A 83 20.59 -16.96 24.23
C ALA A 83 19.29 -16.99 25.07
N GLN A 84 19.31 -17.75 26.16
CA GLN A 84 18.19 -18.12 27.03
C GLN A 84 17.79 -17.08 28.10
N LEU A 85 18.35 -15.88 28.06
CA LEU A 85 17.92 -14.73 28.89
C LEU A 85 17.73 -13.44 28.08
N ARG A 86 18.25 -13.33 26.85
CA ARG A 86 18.44 -12.01 26.18
C ARG A 86 17.16 -11.26 25.77
N ARG A 87 15.99 -11.76 26.16
CA ARG A 87 14.68 -11.11 26.06
C ARG A 87 13.91 -11.55 27.32
N ASP A 88 13.73 -10.66 28.27
CA ASP A 88 13.05 -10.97 29.52
C ASP A 88 11.55 -11.25 29.28
N PHE A 89 11.18 -12.53 29.29
CA PHE A 89 9.81 -13.04 29.50
C PHE A 89 8.67 -12.63 28.55
N GLU A 90 8.87 -12.65 27.24
CA GLU A 90 7.73 -12.87 26.33
C GLU A 90 7.72 -14.33 25.88
N PRO A 91 6.64 -15.11 26.12
CA PRO A 91 6.52 -16.48 25.63
C PRO A 91 6.82 -16.57 24.13
N LEU A 92 7.41 -17.67 23.66
CA LEU A 92 7.62 -18.00 22.24
C LEU A 92 6.31 -17.82 21.44
N ALA A 93 5.18 -18.15 22.07
CA ALA A 93 3.84 -17.90 21.57
C ALA A 93 3.59 -16.42 21.18
N THR A 94 4.21 -15.47 21.85
CA THR A 94 4.06 -14.03 21.61
C THR A 94 4.78 -13.58 20.35
N HIS A 95 5.90 -14.22 20.00
CA HIS A 95 6.65 -13.91 18.79
C HIS A 95 6.11 -14.61 17.55
N LEU A 96 5.38 -15.70 17.70
CA LEU A 96 4.84 -16.49 16.60
C LEU A 96 4.00 -15.64 15.62
N PRO A 97 3.06 -14.78 16.05
CA PRO A 97 2.35 -13.88 15.13
C PRO A 97 3.27 -12.85 14.46
N GLN A 98 4.26 -12.31 15.17
CA GLN A 98 5.16 -11.29 14.63
C GLN A 98 6.07 -11.85 13.54
N ASP A 99 6.59 -13.06 13.74
CA ASP A 99 7.43 -13.75 12.78
C ASP A 99 6.67 -14.13 11.52
N ILE A 100 5.45 -14.65 11.67
CA ILE A 100 4.56 -14.96 10.54
C ILE A 100 4.23 -13.69 9.75
N LYS A 101 3.84 -12.60 10.42
CA LYS A 101 3.60 -11.28 9.78
C LYS A 101 4.82 -10.79 9.02
N SER A 102 6.01 -10.93 9.61
CA SER A 102 7.27 -10.51 9.01
C SER A 102 7.62 -11.34 7.77
N LYS A 103 7.43 -12.66 7.83
CA LYS A 103 7.62 -13.58 6.69
C LYS A 103 6.64 -13.26 5.57
N ARG A 104 5.34 -13.10 5.88
CA ARG A 104 4.29 -12.73 4.93
C ARG A 104 4.62 -11.40 4.23
N LYS A 105 4.96 -10.37 5.00
CA LYS A 105 5.38 -9.06 4.47
C LYS A 105 6.57 -9.16 3.51
N ARG A 106 7.62 -9.89 3.90
CA ARG A 106 8.81 -10.08 3.05
C ARG A 106 8.47 -10.82 1.75
N PHE A 107 7.58 -11.82 1.81
CA PHE A 107 7.11 -12.54 0.64
C PHE A 107 6.37 -11.60 -0.32
N ILE A 108 5.40 -10.82 0.18
CA ILE A 108 4.65 -9.84 -0.61
C ILE A 108 5.58 -8.84 -1.27
N GLN A 109 6.49 -8.23 -0.51
CA GLN A 109 7.44 -7.26 -1.05
C GLN A 109 8.35 -7.84 -2.13
N ARG A 110 8.79 -9.09 -1.96
CA ARG A 110 9.60 -9.78 -2.97
C ARG A 110 8.78 -10.02 -4.25
N GLY A 111 7.53 -10.45 -4.12
CA GLY A 111 6.62 -10.65 -5.25
C GLY A 111 6.34 -9.36 -6.00
N GLN A 112 6.02 -8.28 -5.27
CA GLN A 112 5.78 -6.95 -5.85
C GLN A 112 7.00 -6.44 -6.63
N ARG A 113 8.21 -6.52 -6.03
CA ARG A 113 9.45 -6.12 -6.72
C ARG A 113 9.74 -6.96 -7.97
N ALA A 114 9.43 -8.26 -7.94
CA ALA A 114 9.60 -9.13 -9.09
C ALA A 114 8.61 -8.75 -10.21
N TRP A 115 7.37 -8.45 -9.85
CA TRP A 115 6.36 -7.96 -10.79
C TRP A 115 6.76 -6.61 -11.39
N ASP A 116 7.16 -5.63 -10.57
CA ASP A 116 7.58 -4.29 -11.01
C ASP A 116 8.79 -4.36 -11.96
N ARG A 117 9.71 -5.32 -11.72
CA ARG A 117 10.86 -5.54 -12.61
C ARG A 117 10.46 -6.15 -13.95
N ALA A 118 9.48 -7.04 -13.96
CA ALA A 118 9.01 -7.71 -15.18
C ALA A 118 8.04 -6.83 -15.99
N ASN A 119 7.37 -5.88 -15.33
CA ASN A 119 6.35 -5.02 -15.92
C ASN A 119 6.71 -3.55 -15.65
N PRO A 120 7.55 -2.94 -16.51
CA PRO A 120 7.87 -1.53 -16.40
C PRO A 120 6.60 -0.67 -16.47
N ARG A 121 6.57 0.43 -15.71
CA ARG A 121 5.43 1.35 -15.73
C ARG A 121 5.24 1.90 -17.16
N PRO A 122 4.00 1.85 -17.70
CA PRO A 122 3.72 2.36 -19.05
C PRO A 122 3.75 3.90 -19.10
N LEU A 123 3.56 4.57 -17.95
CA LEU A 123 3.67 6.02 -17.81
C LEU A 123 5.04 6.39 -17.23
N THR A 124 5.86 7.07 -18.03
CA THR A 124 7.10 7.68 -17.57
C THR A 124 6.82 9.01 -16.88
N ASP A 125 7.73 9.46 -16.01
CA ASP A 125 7.59 10.75 -15.30
C ASP A 125 7.43 11.93 -16.27
N ASP A 126 8.15 11.90 -17.40
CA ASP A 126 8.07 12.94 -18.42
C ASP A 126 6.73 12.95 -19.14
N MET A 127 6.19 11.76 -19.47
CA MET A 127 4.87 11.63 -20.09
C MET A 127 3.76 12.06 -19.12
N GLN A 128 3.89 11.74 -17.84
CA GLN A 128 2.95 12.19 -16.81
C GLN A 128 2.97 13.72 -16.67
N ARG A 129 4.15 14.34 -16.68
CA ARG A 129 4.29 15.81 -16.63
C ARG A 129 3.68 16.48 -17.86
N ALA A 130 3.94 15.95 -19.05
CA ALA A 130 3.40 16.47 -20.29
C ALA A 130 1.86 16.42 -20.30
N LEU A 131 1.27 15.25 -20.01
CA LEU A 131 -0.18 15.08 -19.97
C LEU A 131 -0.84 15.91 -18.87
N THR A 132 -0.18 16.08 -17.71
CA THR A 132 -0.69 16.94 -16.64
C THR A 132 -0.70 18.41 -17.06
N ALA A 133 0.34 18.89 -17.75
CA ALA A 133 0.39 20.25 -18.28
C ALA A 133 -0.69 20.48 -19.37
N GLU A 134 -0.89 19.51 -20.25
CA GLU A 134 -1.97 19.54 -21.25
C GLU A 134 -3.36 19.57 -20.58
N PHE A 135 -3.57 18.75 -19.56
CA PHE A 135 -4.82 18.75 -18.79
C PHE A 135 -5.08 20.11 -18.14
N VAL A 136 -4.10 20.66 -17.43
CA VAL A 136 -4.21 21.97 -16.76
C VAL A 136 -4.49 23.07 -17.78
N THR A 137 -3.80 23.10 -18.92
CA THR A 137 -4.04 24.11 -19.96
C THR A 137 -5.42 23.99 -20.59
N THR A 138 -5.91 22.77 -20.81
CA THR A 138 -7.23 22.50 -21.40
C THR A 138 -8.36 22.89 -20.45
N TYR A 139 -8.27 22.50 -19.18
CA TYR A 139 -9.30 22.78 -18.17
C TYR A 139 -9.24 24.21 -17.62
N ALA A 140 -8.06 24.80 -17.43
CA ALA A 140 -7.95 26.21 -17.04
C ALA A 140 -8.45 27.16 -18.14
N LYS A 141 -8.41 26.73 -19.41
CA LYS A 141 -9.00 27.47 -20.53
C LYS A 141 -10.52 27.35 -20.54
N ALA A 142 -11.06 26.17 -20.24
CA ALA A 142 -12.51 25.94 -20.10
C ALA A 142 -13.13 26.68 -18.90
N ALA A 143 -12.39 26.89 -17.80
CA ALA A 143 -12.87 27.64 -16.64
C ALA A 143 -12.86 29.17 -16.82
N ARG A 144 -12.22 29.68 -17.88
CA ARG A 144 -12.11 31.13 -18.19
C ARG A 144 -13.03 31.60 -19.32
N SER A 145 -13.66 30.68 -20.05
CA SER A 145 -14.67 30.94 -21.07
C SER A 145 -16.07 30.92 -20.47
#